data_AF-A0A7W0N0G7-F1
#
_entry.id   AF-A0A7W0N0G7-F1
#
_cell.length_a   1.000
_cell.length_b   1.000
_cell.length_c   1.000
_cell.angle_alpha   90.00
_cell.angle_beta   90.00
_cell.angle_gamma   90.00
#
_symmetry.space_group_name_H-M   'P 1'
#
loop_
_entity.id
_entity.type
_entity.pdbx_description
1 polymer ?
#
loop_
_entity_poly.entity_id
_entity_poly.type
_entity_poly.pdbx_seq_one_letter_code
_entity_poly.pdbx_strand_id
1 'polypeptide(L)'
;MAELQDFGTIVLVLAGGFSLALLSSKLSEWFPIPAPALFLVAAAVATDVLPQLTEHVSILTVERIAVVALVIILFDGGMHVGWQRMRPSAVPILALGVLGTFGTAAVVAVVARYG
;
A
#
# COMPACT_ATOMS: atom_id res chain seq x y z
N MET A 1 -1.88 31.38 22.33
CA MET A 1 -2.67 30.24 22.82
C MET A 1 -3.20 29.38 21.68
N ALA A 2 -3.71 29.98 20.58
CA ALA A 2 -4.14 29.23 19.39
C ALA A 2 -3.07 28.29 18.80
N GLU A 3 -1.81 28.76 18.66
CA GLU A 3 -0.73 27.92 18.11
C GLU A 3 -0.41 26.67 18.93
N LEU A 4 -0.50 26.74 20.26
CA LEU A 4 -0.29 25.58 21.14
C LEU A 4 -1.43 24.57 21.01
N GLN A 5 -2.65 25.05 20.76
CA GLN A 5 -3.83 24.23 20.57
C GLN A 5 -3.82 23.55 19.19
N ASP A 6 -3.42 24.27 18.14
CA ASP A 6 -3.25 23.71 16.78
C ASP A 6 -2.15 22.65 16.76
N PHE A 7 -0.99 22.97 17.35
CA PHE A 7 0.11 22.02 17.47
C PHE A 7 -0.30 20.78 18.29
N GLY A 8 -0.99 20.97 19.42
CA GLY A 8 -1.50 19.87 20.23
C GLY A 8 -2.48 18.98 19.47
N THR A 9 -3.33 19.57 18.63
CA THR A 9 -4.29 18.82 17.79
C THR A 9 -3.58 18.00 16.72
N ILE A 10 -2.58 18.57 16.03
CA ILE A 10 -1.77 17.86 15.04
C ILE A 10 -1.05 16.67 15.68
N VAL A 11 -0.42 16.89 16.84
CA VAL A 11 0.28 15.83 17.58
C VAL A 11 -0.69 14.75 18.03
N LEU A 12 -1.88 15.10 18.52
CA LEU A 12 -2.91 14.14 18.93
C LEU A 12 -3.36 13.26 17.75
N VAL A 13 -3.63 13.88 16.59
CA VAL A 13 -4.07 13.16 15.39
C VAL A 13 -2.96 12.23 14.89
N LEU A 14 -1.72 12.70 14.81
CA LEU A 14 -0.59 11.87 14.39
C LEU A 14 -0.35 10.72 15.38
N ALA A 15 -0.29 11.00 16.67
CA ALA A 15 -0.09 9.98 17.69
C ALA A 15 -1.22 8.95 17.71
N GLY A 16 -2.47 9.39 17.55
CA GLY A 16 -3.63 8.51 17.40
C GLY A 16 -3.53 7.64 16.16
N GLY A 17 -3.17 8.22 15.01
CA GLY A 17 -2.96 7.51 13.76
C GLY A 17 -1.83 6.47 13.86
N PHE A 18 -0.68 6.83 14.41
CA PHE A 18 0.43 5.90 14.65
C PHE A 18 0.07 4.81 15.65
N SER A 19 -0.68 5.12 16.71
CA SER A 19 -1.13 4.13 17.68
C SER A 19 -2.08 3.11 17.03
N LEU A 20 -3.02 3.57 16.19
CA LEU A 20 -3.88 2.69 15.40
C LEU A 20 -3.10 1.85 14.40
N ALA A 21 -2.08 2.42 13.75
CA ALA A 21 -1.21 1.70 12.82
C ALA A 21 -0.42 0.59 13.53
N LEU A 22 0.15 0.88 14.71
CA LEU A 22 0.84 -0.10 15.54
C LEU A 22 -0.12 -1.18 16.07
N LEU A 23 -1.33 -0.79 16.45
CA LEU A 23 -2.37 -1.73 16.89
C LEU A 23 -2.78 -2.65 15.74
N SER A 24 -2.91 -2.14 14.51
CA SER A 24 -3.18 -2.91 13.30
C SER A 24 -2.05 -3.89 12.99
N SER A 25 -0.80 -3.46 13.11
CA SER A 25 0.38 -4.31 12.94
C SER A 25 0.43 -5.44 13.98
N LYS A 26 0.15 -5.11 15.25
CA LYS A 26 0.07 -6.08 16.35
C LYS A 26 -1.12 -7.04 16.21
N LEU A 27 -2.26 -6.56 15.71
CA LEU A 27 -3.44 -7.37 15.47
C LEU A 27 -3.21 -8.36 14.31
N SER A 28 -2.39 -7.97 13.33
CA SER A 28 -1.95 -8.86 12.23
C SER A 28 -1.03 -10.00 12.68
N GLU A 29 -0.40 -9.90 13.86
CA GLU A 29 0.33 -11.03 14.46
C GLU A 29 -0.61 -12.02 15.16
N TRP A 30 -1.80 -11.55 15.60
CA TRP A 30 -2.75 -12.35 16.38
C TRP A 30 -3.86 -12.98 15.54
N PHE A 31 -4.24 -12.33 14.43
CA PHE A 31 -5.11 -12.88 13.40
C PHE A 31 -4.28 -13.21 12.16
N PRO A 32 -4.38 -14.42 11.58
CA PRO A 32 -3.71 -14.79 10.32
C PRO A 32 -4.35 -14.12 9.09
N ILE A 33 -4.78 -12.86 9.23
CA ILE A 33 -5.36 -12.06 8.15
C ILE A 33 -4.20 -11.30 7.50
N PRO A 34 -4.07 -11.34 6.17
CA PRO A 34 -3.08 -10.54 5.46
C PRO A 34 -3.23 -9.06 5.83
N ALA A 35 -2.14 -8.42 6.25
CA ALA A 35 -2.11 -6.98 6.55
C ALA A 35 -2.78 -6.10 5.47
N PRO A 36 -2.66 -6.39 4.15
CA PRO A 36 -3.38 -5.65 3.12
C PRO A 36 -4.91 -5.71 3.27
N ALA A 37 -5.47 -6.85 3.66
CA ALA A 37 -6.92 -6.99 3.83
C ALA A 37 -7.42 -6.15 5.02
N LEU A 38 -6.68 -6.15 6.15
CA LEU A 38 -7.00 -5.29 7.29
C LEU A 38 -6.93 -3.81 6.93
N PHE A 39 -5.89 -3.41 6.18
CA PHE A 39 -5.75 -2.03 5.69
C PHE A 39 -6.93 -1.61 4.81
N LEU A 40 -7.34 -2.46 3.87
CA LEU A 40 -8.47 -2.19 2.98
C LEU A 40 -9.79 -2.06 3.74
N VAL A 41 -10.06 -2.95 4.71
CA VAL A 41 -11.27 -2.87 5.55
C VAL A 41 -11.25 -1.61 6.41
N ALA A 42 -10.12 -1.29 7.04
CA ALA A 42 -9.98 -0.08 7.83
C ALA A 42 -10.19 1.20 7.00
N ALA A 43 -9.65 1.24 5.77
CA ALA A 43 -9.84 2.35 4.84
C ALA A 43 -11.32 2.48 4.40
N ALA A 44 -12.01 1.37 4.14
CA ALA A 44 -13.43 1.38 3.83
C ALA A 44 -14.25 1.96 4.99
N VAL A 45 -14.03 1.45 6.22
CA VAL A 45 -14.72 1.95 7.43
C VAL A 45 -14.40 3.42 7.68
N ALA A 46 -13.14 3.84 7.54
CA ALA A 46 -12.74 5.24 7.71
C ALA A 46 -13.45 6.17 6.72
N THR A 47 -13.65 5.74 5.48
CA THR A 47 -14.34 6.52 4.45
C THR A 47 -15.84 6.66 4.74
N ASP A 48 -16.47 5.60 5.27
CA ASP A 48 -17.89 5.63 5.66
C ASP A 48 -18.15 6.52 6.89
N VAL A 49 -17.22 6.53 7.86
CA VAL A 49 -17.37 7.30 9.12
C VAL A 49 -16.97 8.77 8.93
N LEU A 50 -16.02 9.06 8.05
CA LEU A 50 -15.49 10.41 7.80
C LEU A 50 -15.61 10.77 6.31
N PRO A 51 -16.82 11.09 5.82
CA PRO A 51 -17.04 11.42 4.41
C PRO A 51 -16.26 12.67 3.94
N GLN A 52 -15.83 13.51 4.88
CA GLN A 52 -14.99 14.68 4.63
C GLN A 52 -13.59 14.30 4.10
N LEU A 53 -13.10 13.08 4.35
CA LEU A 53 -11.82 12.60 3.81
C LEU A 53 -11.83 12.54 2.28
N THR A 54 -12.96 12.16 1.69
CA THR A 54 -13.13 12.09 0.23
C THR A 54 -13.11 13.47 -0.42
N GLU A 55 -13.57 14.50 0.30
CA GLU A 55 -13.64 15.87 -0.21
C GLU A 55 -12.31 16.63 -0.08
N HIS A 56 -11.52 16.35 0.97
CA HIS A 56 -10.28 17.06 1.27
C HIS A 56 -9.02 16.37 0.71
N VAL A 57 -9.10 15.10 0.33
CA VAL A 57 -7.96 14.36 -0.24
C VAL A 57 -8.00 14.41 -1.76
N SER A 58 -7.11 15.23 -2.34
CA SER A 58 -6.94 15.29 -3.79
C SER A 58 -6.35 13.98 -4.35
N ILE A 59 -6.89 13.53 -5.48
CA ILE A 59 -6.37 12.38 -6.25
C ILE A 59 -4.87 12.55 -6.55
N LEU A 60 -4.44 13.78 -6.89
CA LEU A 60 -3.03 14.08 -7.16
C LEU A 60 -2.12 13.84 -5.96
N THR A 61 -2.62 14.09 -4.75
CA THR A 61 -1.86 13.85 -3.52
C THR A 61 -1.69 12.35 -3.29
N VAL A 62 -2.75 11.57 -3.47
CA VAL A 62 -2.70 10.10 -3.34
C VAL A 62 -1.77 9.50 -4.38
N GLU A 63 -1.85 9.95 -5.63
CA GLU A 63 -0.96 9.51 -6.70
C GLU A 63 0.51 9.76 -6.36
N ARG A 64 0.85 10.97 -5.89
CA ARG A 64 2.22 11.31 -5.48
C ARG A 64 2.71 10.42 -4.34
N ILE A 65 1.88 10.22 -3.31
CA ILE A 65 2.21 9.33 -2.20
C ILE A 65 2.41 7.90 -2.70
N ALA A 66 1.52 7.40 -3.55
CA ALA A 66 1.59 6.04 -4.10
C ALA A 66 2.84 5.84 -4.96
N VAL A 67 3.21 6.81 -5.80
CA VAL A 67 4.44 6.75 -6.61
C VAL A 67 5.68 6.72 -5.71
N VAL A 68 5.77 7.61 -4.72
CA VAL A 68 6.90 7.63 -3.78
C VAL A 68 6.98 6.32 -3.00
N ALA A 69 5.84 5.81 -2.51
CA ALA A 69 5.77 4.54 -1.82
C ALA A 69 6.18 3.37 -2.71
N LEU A 70 5.73 3.34 -3.97
CA LEU A 70 6.07 2.30 -4.94
C LEU A 70 7.57 2.28 -5.26
N VAL A 71 8.20 3.45 -5.41
CA VAL A 71 9.65 3.55 -5.58
C VAL A 71 10.37 2.97 -4.36
N ILE A 72 9.96 3.34 -3.14
CA ILE A 72 10.59 2.85 -1.90
C ILE A 72 10.42 1.33 -1.77
N ILE A 73 9.20 0.80 -1.95
CA ILE A 73 8.90 -0.63 -1.80
C ILE A 73 9.62 -1.47 -2.86
N LEU A 74 9.64 -1.01 -4.11
CA LEU A 74 10.33 -1.72 -5.20
C LEU A 74 11.85 -1.71 -4.98
N PHE A 75 12.39 -0.58 -4.50
CA PHE A 75 13.81 -0.47 -4.21
C PHE A 75 14.21 -1.35 -3.02
N ASP A 76 13.45 -1.31 -1.92
CA ASP A 76 13.68 -2.17 -0.76
C ASP A 76 13.62 -3.66 -1.14
N GLY A 77 12.57 -4.08 -1.85
CA GLY A 77 12.45 -5.45 -2.34
C GLY A 77 13.59 -5.86 -3.28
N GLY A 78 14.01 -4.96 -4.17
CA GLY A 78 15.11 -5.21 -5.10
C GLY A 78 16.48 -5.32 -4.43
N MET A 79 16.76 -4.52 -3.40
CA MET A 79 18.03 -4.56 -2.66
C MET A 79 18.23 -5.89 -1.90
N HIS A 80 17.16 -6.52 -1.43
CA HIS A 80 17.23 -7.82 -0.76
C HIS A 80 17.60 -8.97 -1.73
N VAL A 81 17.35 -8.80 -3.03
CA VAL A 81 17.69 -9.77 -4.07
C VAL A 81 19.13 -9.52 -4.51
N GLY A 82 20.09 -9.98 -3.72
CA GLY A 82 21.51 -9.80 -3.99
C GLY A 82 21.92 -10.22 -5.42
N TRP A 83 22.77 -9.42 -6.05
CA TRP A 83 23.21 -9.57 -7.46
C TRP A 83 23.71 -10.99 -7.80
N GLN A 84 24.39 -11.64 -6.86
CA GLN A 84 24.94 -12.99 -7.01
C GLN A 84 23.87 -14.08 -7.15
N ARG A 85 22.68 -13.89 -6.54
CA ARG A 85 21.55 -14.84 -6.62
C ARG A 85 20.69 -14.58 -7.85
N MET A 86 20.56 -13.33 -8.27
CA MET A 86 19.76 -12.95 -9.43
C MET A 86 20.40 -13.41 -10.74
N ARG A 87 21.72 -13.23 -10.90
CA ARG A 87 22.43 -13.48 -12.16
C ARG A 87 22.24 -14.90 -12.74
N PRO A 88 22.38 -16.01 -11.98
CA PRO A 88 22.14 -17.36 -12.52
C PRO A 88 20.67 -17.65 -12.85
N SER A 89 19.72 -16.91 -12.26
CA SER A 89 18.27 -17.11 -12.46
C SER A 89 17.60 -16.00 -13.28
N ALA A 90 18.38 -15.10 -13.88
CA ALA A 90 17.84 -13.91 -14.54
C ALA A 90 16.92 -14.24 -15.72
N VAL A 91 17.25 -15.27 -16.50
CA VAL A 91 16.44 -15.69 -17.65
C VAL A 91 15.07 -16.21 -17.22
N PRO A 92 14.96 -17.19 -16.29
CA PRO A 92 13.66 -17.59 -15.74
C PRO A 92 12.87 -16.44 -15.12
N ILE A 93 13.53 -15.56 -14.34
CA ILE A 93 12.88 -14.43 -13.67
C ILE A 93 12.30 -13.45 -14.70
N LEU A 94 13.07 -13.09 -15.74
CA LEU A 94 12.60 -12.21 -16.79
C LEU A 94 11.49 -12.84 -17.63
N ALA A 95 11.61 -14.12 -17.97
CA ALA A 95 10.57 -14.83 -18.71
C ALA A 95 9.26 -14.88 -17.91
N LEU A 96 9.32 -15.25 -16.63
CA LEU A 96 8.15 -15.25 -15.74
C LEU A 96 7.59 -13.84 -15.54
N GLY A 97 8.45 -12.85 -15.31
CA GLY A 97 8.04 -11.47 -15.10
C GLY A 97 7.38 -10.85 -16.33
N VAL A 98 7.94 -11.07 -17.52
CA VAL A 98 7.41 -10.49 -18.78
C VAL A 98 6.26 -11.34 -19.29
N LEU A 99 6.52 -12.59 -19.69
CA LEU A 99 5.52 -13.44 -20.34
C LEU A 99 4.39 -13.78 -19.38
N GLY A 100 4.69 -14.03 -18.10
CA GLY A 100 3.67 -14.32 -17.09
C GLY A 100 2.75 -13.13 -16.85
N THR A 101 3.29 -11.92 -16.72
CA THR A 101 2.46 -10.71 -16.51
C THR A 101 1.61 -10.40 -17.72
N PHE A 102 2.19 -10.37 -18.93
CA PHE A 102 1.43 -10.10 -20.15
C PHE A 102 0.37 -11.18 -20.41
N GLY A 103 0.71 -12.45 -20.18
CA GLY A 103 -0.24 -13.56 -20.31
C GLY A 103 -1.40 -13.44 -19.33
N THR A 104 -1.11 -13.19 -18.05
CA THR A 104 -2.14 -13.00 -17.01
C THR A 104 -3.02 -11.80 -17.32
N ALA A 105 -2.42 -10.66 -17.70
CA ALA A 105 -3.16 -9.46 -18.07
C ALA A 105 -4.07 -9.69 -19.28
N ALA A 106 -3.60 -10.40 -20.31
CA ALA A 106 -4.39 -10.75 -21.47
C ALA A 106 -5.58 -11.66 -21.11
N VAL A 107 -5.36 -12.69 -20.29
CA VAL A 107 -6.43 -13.58 -19.83
C VAL A 107 -7.48 -12.79 -19.03
N VAL A 108 -7.07 -11.98 -18.05
CA VAL A 108 -8.00 -11.14 -17.27
C VAL A 108 -8.75 -10.18 -18.18
N ALA A 109 -8.09 -9.57 -19.17
CA ALA A 109 -8.75 -8.67 -20.12
C ALA A 109 -9.79 -9.38 -20.99
N VAL A 110 -9.51 -10.60 -21.47
CA VAL A 110 -10.47 -11.41 -22.21
C VAL A 110 -11.65 -11.78 -21.33
N VAL A 111 -11.40 -12.28 -20.11
CA VAL A 111 -12.47 -12.64 -19.16
C VAL A 111 -13.33 -11.43 -18.82
N ALA A 112 -12.74 -10.27 -18.53
CA ALA A 112 -13.51 -9.06 -18.20
C ALA A 112 -14.29 -8.48 -19.39
N ARG A 113 -13.87 -8.77 -20.63
CA ARG A 113 -14.58 -8.32 -21.84
C ARG A 113 -15.70 -9.25 -22.27
N TYR A 114 -15.59 -10.54 -21.98
CA TYR A 114 -16.50 -11.58 -22.48
C TYR A 114 -17.27 -12.36 -21.40
N GLY A 115 -16.93 -12.20 -20.13
CA GLY A 115 -17.67 -12.71 -18.97
C GLY A 115 -18.60 -11.64 -18.42
#